data_AF-A0A382ZBW8-F1
#
_entry.id   AF-A0A382ZBW8-F1
#
_cell.length_a   1.000
_cell.length_b   1.000
_cell.length_c   1.000
_cell.angle_alpha   90.00
_cell.angle_beta   90.00
_cell.angle_gamma   90.00
#
_symmetry.space_group_name_H-M   'P 1'
#
loop_
_entity.id
_entity.type
_entity.pdbx_description
1 polymer ?
#
loop_
_entity_poly.entity_id
_entity_poly.type
_entity_poly.pdbx_seq_one_letter_code
_entity_poly.pdbx_strand_id
1 'polypeptide(L)'
;VAGMVKLERLLNLFTVLMQATRPLTRDEIRATLPEGAYSTDEVAFLRTFDRDKNDLRDLGVDLLMASAPNEYPPKDGYRIDREAYGVVVPVLDAEESTSLALATAIVRIDPNFPGVPM
;
A
#
# COMPACT_ATOMS: atom_id res chain seq x y z
N VAL A 1 -25.71 -2.25 -7.61
CA VAL A 1 -24.77 -2.96 -8.52
C VAL A 1 -23.86 -3.81 -7.65
N ALA A 2 -23.63 -5.07 -8.04
CA ALA A 2 -22.89 -6.04 -7.23
C ALA A 2 -21.53 -5.47 -6.80
N GLY A 3 -21.31 -5.39 -5.49
CA GLY A 3 -20.13 -4.76 -4.90
C GLY A 3 -18.90 -5.64 -5.10
N MET A 4 -17.78 -4.99 -5.40
CA MET A 4 -16.46 -5.60 -5.48
C MET A 4 -16.18 -6.52 -4.28
N VAL A 5 -15.55 -7.67 -4.53
CA VAL A 5 -15.16 -8.61 -3.46
C VAL A 5 -14.25 -7.89 -2.47
N LYS A 6 -14.45 -8.14 -1.16
CA LYS A 6 -13.73 -7.44 -0.08
C LYS A 6 -12.20 -7.44 -0.30
N LEU A 7 -11.61 -8.58 -0.64
CA LEU A 7 -10.16 -8.69 -0.85
C LEU A 7 -9.68 -7.80 -1.99
N GLU A 8 -10.37 -7.83 -3.13
CA GLU A 8 -10.05 -6.99 -4.29
C GLU A 8 -10.13 -5.50 -3.93
N ARG A 9 -11.16 -5.10 -3.17
CA ARG A 9 -11.31 -3.73 -2.69
C ARG A 9 -10.18 -3.31 -1.75
N LEU A 10 -9.77 -4.18 -0.83
CA LEU A 10 -8.64 -3.92 0.06
C LEU A 10 -7.32 -3.77 -0.70
N LEU A 11 -7.07 -4.65 -1.68
CA LEU A 11 -5.87 -4.56 -2.53
C LEU A 11 -5.85 -3.29 -3.36
N ASN A 12 -7.00 -2.90 -3.93
CA ASN A 12 -7.11 -1.66 -4.69
C ASN A 12 -6.92 -0.43 -3.78
N LEU A 13 -7.54 -0.42 -2.59
CA LEU A 13 -7.36 0.64 -1.60
C LEU A 13 -5.90 0.76 -1.17
N PHE A 14 -5.26 -0.35 -0.81
CA PHE A 14 -3.85 -0.40 -0.45
C PHE A 14 -2.97 0.15 -1.58
N THR A 15 -3.20 -0.28 -2.81
CA THR A 15 -2.43 0.16 -3.98
C THR A 15 -2.54 1.67 -4.19
N VAL A 16 -3.76 2.22 -4.16
CA VAL A 16 -3.99 3.67 -4.29
C VAL A 16 -3.26 4.45 -3.20
N LEU A 17 -3.36 3.99 -1.94
CA LEU A 17 -2.77 4.68 -0.80
C LEU A 17 -1.24 4.53 -0.73
N MET A 18 -0.67 3.44 -1.25
CA MET A 18 0.77 3.22 -1.38
C MET A 18 1.40 4.08 -2.47
N GLN A 19 0.66 4.32 -3.57
CA GLN A 19 1.11 5.14 -4.69
C GLN A 19 0.91 6.64 -4.44
N ALA A 20 0.13 7.00 -3.42
CA ALA A 20 -0.17 8.38 -3.07
C ALA A 20 1.10 9.14 -2.62
N THR A 21 1.46 10.20 -3.35
CA THR A 21 2.58 11.09 -2.99
C THR A 21 2.18 12.15 -1.94
N ARG A 22 0.88 12.28 -1.68
CA ARG A 22 0.28 13.17 -0.69
C ARG A 22 -0.94 12.51 -0.04
N PRO A 23 -1.43 12.98 1.12
CA PRO A 23 -2.71 12.53 1.66
C PRO A 23 -3.84 12.74 0.65
N LEU A 24 -4.64 11.69 0.42
CA LEU A 24 -5.80 11.70 -0.47
C LEU A 24 -7.09 11.75 0.34
N THR A 25 -8.05 12.59 -0.06
CA THR A 25 -9.37 12.60 0.58
C THR A 25 -10.16 11.33 0.28
N ARG A 26 -11.21 11.06 1.06
CA ARG A 26 -12.13 9.93 0.82
C ARG A 26 -12.73 9.98 -0.60
N ASP A 27 -13.06 11.19 -1.06
CA ASP A 27 -13.67 11.43 -2.37
C ASP A 27 -12.67 11.12 -3.50
N GLU A 28 -11.42 11.57 -3.37
CA GLU A 28 -10.35 11.28 -4.32
C GLU A 28 -10.06 9.77 -4.39
N ILE A 29 -10.01 9.09 -3.25
CA ILE A 29 -9.81 7.64 -3.20
C ILE A 29 -10.96 6.92 -3.91
N ARG A 30 -12.21 7.30 -3.61
CA ARG A 30 -13.40 6.71 -4.24
C ARG A 30 -13.44 6.94 -5.74
N ALA A 31 -13.00 8.11 -6.21
CA ALA A 31 -12.91 8.44 -7.63
C ALA A 31 -11.78 7.71 -8.37
N THR A 32 -10.72 7.32 -7.65
CA THR A 32 -9.56 6.60 -8.23
C THR A 32 -9.81 5.10 -8.35
N LEU A 33 -10.62 4.53 -7.46
CA LEU A 33 -10.92 3.11 -7.44
C LEU A 33 -11.88 2.69 -8.56
N PRO A 34 -11.85 1.41 -8.99
CA PRO A 34 -12.77 0.92 -10.01
C PRO A 34 -14.24 1.12 -9.62
N GLU A 35 -15.10 1.31 -10.62
CA GLU A 35 -16.54 1.40 -10.40
C GLU A 35 -17.08 0.18 -9.63
N GLY A 36 -17.95 0.43 -8.66
CA GLY A 36 -18.49 -0.63 -7.79
C GLY A 36 -17.56 -1.08 -6.67
N ALA A 37 -16.37 -0.49 -6.51
CA ALA A 37 -15.55 -0.66 -5.31
C ALA A 37 -16.32 -0.21 -4.06
N TYR A 38 -16.88 1.00 -4.09
CA TYR A 38 -17.72 1.53 -3.02
C TYR A 38 -19.13 1.84 -3.48
N SER A 39 -20.06 1.84 -2.51
CA SER A 39 -21.45 2.25 -2.73
C SER A 39 -21.53 3.68 -3.23
N THR A 40 -22.54 3.99 -4.05
CA THR A 40 -22.84 5.37 -4.42
C THR A 40 -23.46 6.16 -3.26
N ASP A 41 -24.14 5.45 -2.35
CA ASP A 41 -24.69 5.99 -1.11
C ASP A 41 -23.58 6.35 -0.12
N GLU A 42 -23.63 7.57 0.41
CA GLU A 42 -22.56 8.16 1.23
C GLU A 42 -22.42 7.46 2.58
N VAL A 43 -23.53 7.13 3.24
CA VAL A 43 -23.51 6.47 4.55
C VAL A 43 -22.93 5.05 4.42
N ALA A 44 -23.34 4.32 3.38
CA ALA A 44 -22.81 3.00 3.07
C ALA A 44 -21.33 3.03 2.67
N PHE A 45 -20.93 4.05 1.91
CA PHE A 45 -19.52 4.28 1.57
C PHE A 45 -18.69 4.49 2.83
N LEU A 46 -19.01 5.49 3.66
CA LEU A 46 -18.25 5.82 4.86
C LEU A 46 -18.10 4.63 5.80
N ARG A 47 -19.19 3.88 6.02
CA ARG A 47 -19.19 2.67 6.85
C ARG A 47 -18.28 1.58 6.29
N THR A 48 -18.25 1.41 4.97
CA THR A 48 -17.42 0.37 4.32
C THR A 48 -15.95 0.81 4.30
N PHE A 49 -15.69 2.07 3.97
CA PHE A 49 -14.36 2.67 3.97
C PHE A 49 -13.69 2.61 5.34
N ASP A 50 -14.41 2.98 6.41
CA ASP A 50 -13.87 2.89 7.78
C ASP A 50 -13.61 1.44 8.21
N ARG A 51 -14.41 0.48 7.75
CA ARG A 51 -14.13 -0.95 7.97
C ARG A 51 -12.88 -1.40 7.23
N ASP A 52 -12.76 -1.08 5.95
CA ASP A 52 -11.62 -1.49 5.13
C ASP A 52 -10.31 -0.87 5.64
N LYS A 53 -10.35 0.36 6.15
CA LYS A 53 -9.22 0.97 6.87
C LYS A 53 -8.81 0.16 8.10
N ASN A 54 -9.78 -0.29 8.89
CA ASN A 54 -9.49 -1.10 10.08
C ASN A 54 -8.94 -2.47 9.67
N ASP A 55 -9.49 -3.10 8.62
CA ASP A 55 -8.96 -4.34 8.07
C ASP A 55 -7.50 -4.18 7.60
N LEU A 56 -7.15 -3.05 6.96
CA LEU A 56 -5.77 -2.75 6.59
C LEU A 56 -4.87 -2.61 7.83
N ARG A 57 -5.33 -1.92 8.88
CA ARG A 57 -4.58 -1.80 10.15
C ARG A 57 -4.37 -3.14 10.83
N ASP A 58 -5.37 -4.00 10.83
CA ASP A 58 -5.29 -5.36 11.39
C ASP A 58 -4.27 -6.24 10.64
N LEU A 59 -4.02 -5.92 9.36
CA LEU A 59 -2.97 -6.54 8.53
C LEU A 59 -1.58 -5.90 8.74
N GLY A 60 -1.44 -4.94 9.66
CA GLY A 60 -0.20 -4.22 9.91
C GLY A 60 0.06 -3.06 8.94
N VAL A 61 -0.98 -2.53 8.29
CA VAL A 61 -0.85 -1.36 7.42
C VAL A 61 -0.87 -0.04 8.22
N ASP A 62 0.23 0.71 8.20
CA ASP A 62 0.42 2.01 8.84
C ASP A 62 -0.23 3.12 8.01
N LEU A 63 -1.53 3.29 8.25
CA LEU A 63 -2.36 4.34 7.68
C LEU A 63 -2.20 5.66 8.43
N LEU A 64 -1.56 6.63 7.79
CA LEU A 64 -1.43 7.99 8.26
C LEU A 64 -2.68 8.81 7.91
N MET A 65 -3.14 9.61 8.87
CA MET A 65 -4.16 10.63 8.67
C MET A 65 -3.50 12.01 8.78
N ALA A 66 -3.66 12.84 7.77
CA ALA A 66 -3.15 14.20 7.71
C ALA A 66 -4.09 15.07 6.88
N SER A 67 -4.03 16.40 7.02
CA SER A 67 -4.84 17.28 6.18
C SER A 67 -4.49 17.10 4.70
N ALA A 68 -5.52 16.93 3.86
CA ALA A 68 -5.33 16.92 2.42
C ALA A 68 -4.88 18.32 1.95
N PRO A 69 -3.83 18.42 1.11
CA PRO A 69 -3.36 19.71 0.64
C PRO A 69 -4.38 20.34 -0.33
N ASN A 70 -4.42 21.67 -0.36
CA ASN A 70 -5.28 22.47 -1.25
C ASN A 70 -6.80 22.28 -1.06
N GLU A 71 -7.25 21.74 0.09
CA GLU A 71 -8.66 21.68 0.48
C GLU A 71 -8.99 22.83 1.47
N TYR A 72 -10.04 23.60 1.18
CA TYR A 72 -10.56 24.63 2.07
C TYR A 72 -12.09 24.52 2.18
N PRO A 73 -12.65 24.20 3.37
CA PRO A 73 -11.96 23.94 4.63
C PRO A 73 -11.07 22.66 4.57
N PRO A 74 -10.08 22.53 5.48
CA PRO A 74 -9.24 21.34 5.53
C PRO A 74 -10.07 20.06 5.67
N LYS A 75 -9.80 19.07 4.82
CA LYS A 75 -10.40 17.73 4.88
C LYS A 75 -9.38 16.70 5.35
N ASP A 76 -9.89 15.62 5.94
CA ASP A 76 -9.07 14.45 6.27
C ASP A 76 -8.54 13.79 5.00
N GLY A 77 -7.22 13.64 4.93
CA GLY A 77 -6.51 12.89 3.92
C GLY A 77 -5.87 11.62 4.50
N TYR A 78 -5.73 10.61 3.64
CA TYR A 78 -5.20 9.29 3.98
C TYR A 78 -4.01 8.95 3.07
N ARG A 79 -2.98 8.34 3.66
CA ARG A 79 -1.78 7.85 2.97
C ARG A 79 -1.23 6.65 3.74
N ILE A 80 -0.55 5.73 3.06
CA ILE A 80 0.28 4.72 3.72
C ILE A 80 1.71 5.23 3.79
N ASP A 81 2.35 5.11 4.96
CA ASP A 81 3.75 5.50 5.07
C ASP A 81 4.67 4.48 4.40
N ARG A 82 5.09 4.74 3.16
CA ARG A 82 5.96 3.82 2.43
C ARG A 82 7.29 3.59 3.14
N GLU A 83 7.79 4.57 3.90
CA GLU A 83 9.03 4.44 4.66
C GLU A 83 8.90 3.43 5.81
N ALA A 84 7.70 3.25 6.39
CA ALA A 84 7.43 2.17 7.34
C ALA A 84 7.54 0.77 6.69
N TYR A 85 7.30 0.68 5.37
CA TYR A 85 7.52 -0.53 4.56
C TYR A 85 8.88 -0.55 3.86
N GLY A 86 9.71 0.48 4.07
CA GLY A 86 11.06 0.52 3.56
C GLY A 86 11.85 -0.61 4.18
N VAL A 87 12.43 -1.47 3.35
CA VAL A 87 13.50 -2.36 3.80
C VAL A 87 14.62 -1.45 4.29
N VAL A 88 14.95 -1.52 5.58
CA VAL A 88 16.23 -1.00 6.05
C VAL A 88 17.28 -1.82 5.32
N VAL A 89 17.88 -1.24 4.28
CA VAL A 89 19.00 -1.88 3.60
C VAL A 89 20.13 -1.94 4.64
N PRO A 90 20.56 -3.13 5.08
CA PRO A 90 21.66 -3.21 6.02
C PRO A 90 22.88 -2.54 5.39
N VAL A 91 23.64 -1.82 6.21
CA VAL A 91 24.96 -1.36 5.79
C VAL A 91 25.81 -2.61 5.63
N LEU A 92 26.04 -3.02 4.38
CA LEU A 92 26.87 -4.16 4.08
C LEU A 92 28.33 -3.75 4.21
N ASP A 93 29.13 -4.59 4.85
CA ASP A 93 30.58 -4.45 4.76
C ASP A 93 31.11 -4.87 3.37
N ALA A 94 32.42 -4.77 3.19
CA ALA A 94 33.08 -5.12 1.93
C ALA A 94 32.91 -6.61 1.56
N GLU A 95 32.84 -7.49 2.54
CA GLU A 95 32.70 -8.94 2.33
C GLU A 95 31.26 -9.31 1.99
N GLU A 96 30.30 -8.75 2.72
CA GLU A 96 28.87 -8.95 2.51
C GLU A 96 28.41 -8.39 1.16
N SER A 97 28.88 -7.20 0.77
CA SER A 97 28.59 -6.62 -0.54
C SER A 97 29.17 -7.44 -1.69
N THR A 98 30.39 -7.98 -1.51
CA THR A 98 31.01 -8.89 -2.49
C THR A 98 30.21 -10.19 -2.61
N SER A 99 29.81 -10.77 -1.47
CA SER A 99 29.01 -11.99 -1.41
C SER A 99 27.64 -11.82 -2.09
N LEU A 100 26.97 -10.70 -1.82
CA LEU A 100 25.69 -10.38 -2.44
C LEU A 100 25.83 -10.17 -3.97
N ALA A 101 26.90 -9.50 -4.41
CA ALA A 101 27.19 -9.31 -5.83
C ALA A 101 27.43 -10.64 -6.55
N LEU A 102 28.17 -11.57 -5.93
CA LEU A 102 28.40 -12.92 -6.44
C LEU A 102 27.11 -13.75 -6.48
N ALA A 103 26.32 -13.75 -5.41
CA ALA A 103 25.03 -14.45 -5.35
C ALA A 103 24.07 -13.94 -6.45
N THR A 104 23.97 -12.62 -6.61
CA THR A 104 23.16 -12.00 -7.68
C THR A 104 23.65 -12.40 -9.07
N ALA A 105 24.97 -12.46 -9.27
CA ALA A 105 25.55 -12.89 -10.54
C ALA A 105 25.20 -14.36 -10.85
N ILE A 106 25.25 -15.26 -9.86
CA ILE A 106 24.90 -16.68 -10.02
C ILE A 106 23.40 -16.85 -10.37
N VAL A 107 22.51 -16.19 -9.62
CA VAL A 107 21.05 -16.26 -9.88
C VAL A 107 20.69 -15.75 -11.27
N ARG A 108 21.39 -14.70 -11.76
CA ARG A 108 21.14 -14.18 -13.11
C ARG A 108 21.61 -15.13 -14.21
N ILE A 109 22.58 -16.00 -13.92
CA ILE A 109 23.11 -16.99 -14.86
C ILE A 109 22.18 -18.21 -14.94
N ASP A 110 21.49 -18.56 -13.86
CA ASP A 110 20.51 -19.66 -13.83
C ASP A 110 19.20 -19.25 -13.12
N PRO A 111 18.12 -18.93 -13.86
CA PRO A 111 16.85 -18.52 -13.28
C PRO A 111 16.09 -19.63 -12.53
N ASN A 112 16.58 -20.88 -12.53
CA ASN A 112 15.94 -22.04 -11.89
C ASN A 112 16.70 -22.57 -10.66
N PHE A 113 17.62 -21.79 -10.08
CA PHE A 113 18.44 -22.27 -8.96
C PHE A 113 17.58 -22.58 -7.70
N PRO A 114 17.49 -23.84 -7.24
CA PRO A 114 16.67 -24.20 -6.10
C PRO A 114 17.43 -23.98 -4.78
N GLY A 115 16.83 -23.17 -3.90
CA GLY A 115 17.01 -23.20 -2.44
C GLY A 115 18.44 -23.17 -1.90
N VAL A 116 18.88 -22.02 -1.42
CA VAL A 116 19.93 -21.97 -0.39
C VAL A 116 19.22 -21.96 0.98
N PRO A 117 19.42 -22.97 1.84
CA PRO A 117 18.91 -22.93 3.21
C PRO A 117 19.76 -21.95 4.04
N MET A 118 19.09 -21.14 4.86
CA MET A 118 19.67 -20.56 6.08
C MET A 118 19.42 -21.54 7.23
#